data_AF-A0A4U7C872-F1
#
_entry.id   AF-A0A4U7C872-F1
#
_cell.length_a   1.000
_cell.length_b   1.000
_cell.length_c   1.000
_cell.angle_alpha   90.00
_cell.angle_beta   90.00
_cell.angle_gamma   90.00
#
_symmetry.space_group_name_H-M   'P 1'
#
loop_
_entity.id
_entity.type
_entity.pdbx_description
1 polymer ?
#
loop_
_entity_poly.entity_id
_entity_poly.type
_entity_poly.pdbx_seq_one_letter_code
_entity_poly.pdbx_strand_id
1 'polypeptide(L)'
;MAVNTAVNFLTFVIEEVGAFAFGAAVVGWVARDLISQHFDKELSKYQAEVDKELNRYQTELEKDKLQFSELHTQRAEITAELYERFVEFEEDMRSLTDLMERSDEPPKDEKLEIAAESGNQFINFYMKNKIYFPPQICETVEELNEEMRDIFVTFRIYMTYDGSPGDPHDLDQWHESWKRVTEDEVPELKSELEDRFRDLLGVEFERDNDTLRKVETEQESETDTAKE
;
A
#
# COMPACT_ATOMS: atom_id res chain seq x y z
N MET A 1 10.90 -90.43 -49.37
CA MET A 1 10.61 -90.53 -47.92
C MET A 1 11.23 -89.39 -47.08
N ALA A 2 11.79 -88.33 -47.69
CA ALA A 2 12.44 -87.22 -46.96
C ALA A 2 11.58 -85.94 -46.83
N VAL A 3 10.54 -85.78 -47.68
CA VAL A 3 9.70 -84.58 -47.70
C VAL A 3 8.70 -84.57 -46.53
N ASN A 4 8.21 -85.74 -46.11
CA ASN A 4 7.21 -85.86 -45.05
C ASN A 4 7.78 -85.58 -43.64
N THR A 5 9.09 -85.77 -43.46
CA THR A 5 9.78 -85.54 -42.18
C THR A 5 10.09 -84.07 -41.95
N ALA A 6 10.37 -83.31 -43.02
CA ALA A 6 10.64 -81.87 -42.94
C ALA A 6 9.36 -81.06 -42.66
N VAL A 7 8.22 -81.47 -43.24
CA VAL A 7 6.92 -80.81 -43.01
C VAL A 7 6.45 -81.01 -41.57
N ASN A 8 6.60 -82.21 -41.00
CA ASN A 8 6.23 -82.50 -39.61
C ASN A 8 7.14 -81.82 -38.57
N PHE A 9 8.41 -81.57 -38.90
CA PHE A 9 9.33 -80.83 -38.03
C PHE A 9 9.00 -79.32 -38.01
N LEU A 10 8.62 -78.76 -39.16
CA LEU A 10 8.20 -77.36 -39.27
C LEU A 10 6.88 -77.08 -38.54
N THR A 11 5.88 -77.98 -38.63
CA THR A 11 4.62 -77.82 -37.88
C THR A 11 4.84 -77.96 -36.36
N PHE A 12 5.71 -78.87 -35.91
CA PHE A 12 6.03 -79.02 -34.49
C PHE A 12 6.76 -77.80 -33.89
N VAL A 13 7.70 -77.21 -34.64
CA VAL A 13 8.40 -75.99 -34.21
C VAL A 13 7.45 -74.78 -34.21
N ILE A 14 6.53 -74.67 -35.16
CA ILE A 14 5.53 -73.59 -35.19
C ILE A 14 4.52 -73.72 -34.04
N GLU A 15 4.16 -74.93 -33.63
CA GLU A 15 3.19 -75.18 -32.56
C GLU A 15 3.80 -74.94 -31.16
N GLU A 16 5.04 -75.37 -30.90
CA GLU A 16 5.71 -75.11 -29.63
C GLU A 16 6.25 -73.67 -29.52
N VAL A 17 6.88 -73.12 -30.56
CA VAL A 17 7.37 -71.73 -30.53
C VAL A 17 6.21 -70.74 -30.58
N GLY A 18 5.10 -71.09 -31.24
CA GLY A 18 3.87 -70.30 -31.24
C GLY A 18 3.22 -70.19 -29.86
N ALA A 19 3.19 -71.28 -29.10
CA ALA A 19 2.68 -71.28 -27.72
C ALA A 19 3.56 -70.44 -26.78
N PHE A 20 4.89 -70.50 -26.91
CA PHE A 20 5.81 -69.67 -26.14
C PHE A 20 5.73 -68.18 -26.52
N ALA A 21 5.56 -67.85 -27.81
CA ALA A 21 5.42 -66.47 -28.28
C ALA A 21 4.11 -65.83 -27.82
N PHE A 22 3.00 -66.56 -27.85
CA PHE A 22 1.72 -66.09 -27.31
C PHE A 22 1.76 -65.92 -25.79
N GLY A 23 2.37 -66.87 -25.07
CA GLY A 23 2.56 -66.76 -23.62
C GLY A 23 3.40 -65.54 -23.22
N ALA A 24 4.50 -65.28 -23.93
CA ALA A 24 5.34 -64.12 -23.70
C ALA A 24 4.62 -62.79 -24.00
N ALA A 25 3.79 -62.75 -25.04
CA ALA A 25 2.99 -61.57 -25.38
C ALA A 25 1.94 -61.24 -24.31
N VAL A 26 1.23 -62.26 -23.80
CA VAL A 26 0.23 -62.07 -22.73
C VAL A 26 0.90 -61.62 -21.43
N VAL A 27 2.00 -62.25 -21.04
CA VAL A 27 2.76 -61.87 -19.83
C VAL A 27 3.32 -60.45 -19.96
N GLY A 28 3.86 -60.09 -21.13
CA GLY A 28 4.33 -58.73 -21.40
C GLY A 28 3.20 -57.68 -21.35
N TRP A 29 2.01 -58.01 -21.84
CA TRP A 29 0.85 -57.13 -21.78
C TRP A 29 0.35 -56.92 -20.33
N VAL A 30 0.21 -58.00 -19.55
CA VAL A 30 -0.21 -57.91 -18.13
C VAL A 30 0.84 -57.19 -17.28
N ALA A 31 2.13 -57.46 -17.49
CA ALA A 31 3.20 -56.76 -16.79
C ALA A 31 3.19 -55.25 -17.12
N ARG A 32 3.00 -54.89 -18.40
CA ARG A 32 2.86 -53.49 -18.82
C ARG A 32 1.64 -52.82 -18.18
N ASP A 33 0.50 -53.50 -18.12
CA ASP A 33 -0.74 -52.95 -17.57
C ASP A 33 -0.63 -52.69 -16.06
N LEU A 34 -0.08 -53.64 -15.29
CA LEU A 34 0.14 -53.50 -13.85
C LEU A 34 1.17 -52.40 -13.52
N ILE A 35 2.25 -52.32 -14.30
CA ILE A 35 3.26 -51.27 -14.18
C ILE A 35 2.62 -49.90 -14.46
N SER A 36 1.86 -49.78 -15.56
CA SER A 36 1.21 -48.51 -15.94
C SER A 36 0.21 -48.06 -14.88
N GLN A 37 -0.61 -48.98 -14.36
CA GLN A 37 -1.63 -48.67 -13.36
C GLN A 37 -1.01 -48.23 -12.01
N HIS A 38 0.11 -48.81 -11.60
CA HIS A 38 0.81 -48.41 -10.40
C HIS A 38 1.45 -47.03 -10.56
N PHE A 39 2.15 -46.79 -11.69
CA PHE A 39 2.77 -45.50 -11.99
C PHE A 39 1.74 -44.38 -12.17
N ASP A 40 0.63 -44.62 -12.87
CA ASP A 40 -0.45 -43.62 -13.03
C ASP A 40 -1.07 -43.24 -11.68
N LYS A 41 -1.18 -44.19 -10.75
CA LYS A 41 -1.71 -43.93 -9.41
C LYS A 41 -0.76 -43.12 -8.53
N GLU A 42 0.55 -43.34 -8.64
CA GLU A 42 1.54 -42.52 -7.93
C GLU A 42 1.67 -41.13 -8.58
N LEU A 43 1.71 -41.05 -9.91
CA LEU A 43 1.74 -39.79 -10.66
C LEU A 43 0.52 -38.92 -10.37
N SER A 44 -0.68 -39.49 -10.40
CA SER A 44 -1.91 -38.75 -10.07
C SER A 44 -1.94 -38.29 -8.61
N LYS A 45 -1.39 -39.08 -7.68
CA LYS A 45 -1.22 -38.64 -6.28
C LYS A 45 -0.25 -37.48 -6.16
N TYR A 46 0.92 -37.56 -6.80
CA TYR A 46 1.91 -36.49 -6.79
C TYR A 46 1.37 -35.22 -7.46
N GLN A 47 0.72 -35.33 -8.62
CA GLN A 47 0.05 -34.20 -9.27
C GLN A 47 -1.03 -33.60 -8.37
N ALA A 48 -1.87 -34.42 -7.74
CA ALA A 48 -2.90 -33.93 -6.83
C ALA A 48 -2.31 -33.25 -5.57
N GLU A 49 -1.19 -33.74 -5.03
CA GLU A 49 -0.49 -33.13 -3.89
C GLU A 49 0.12 -31.79 -4.31
N VAL A 50 0.80 -31.73 -5.47
CA VAL A 50 1.39 -30.51 -6.03
C VAL A 50 0.30 -29.47 -6.34
N ASP A 51 -0.79 -29.87 -7.00
CA ASP A 51 -1.91 -28.97 -7.29
C ASP A 51 -2.59 -28.47 -6.01
N LYS A 52 -2.68 -29.31 -4.98
CA LYS A 52 -3.23 -28.91 -3.67
C LYS A 52 -2.33 -27.91 -2.97
N GLU A 53 -1.02 -28.10 -2.99
CA GLU A 53 -0.07 -27.14 -2.43
C GLU A 53 -0.07 -25.82 -3.20
N LEU A 54 -0.12 -25.89 -4.53
CA LEU A 54 -0.16 -24.72 -5.41
C LEU A 54 -1.44 -23.91 -5.17
N ASN A 55 -2.60 -24.57 -5.09
CA ASN A 55 -3.87 -23.93 -4.73
C ASN A 55 -3.84 -23.33 -3.31
N ARG A 56 -3.19 -24.01 -2.35
CA ARG A 56 -3.02 -23.48 -0.98
C ARG A 56 -2.21 -22.18 -1.01
N TYR A 57 -1.06 -22.17 -1.68
CA TYR A 57 -0.22 -20.99 -1.80
C TYR A 57 -0.92 -19.85 -2.54
N GLN A 58 -1.66 -20.15 -3.62
CA GLN A 58 -2.46 -19.15 -4.33
C GLN A 58 -3.53 -18.54 -3.41
N THR A 59 -4.26 -19.38 -2.66
CA THR A 59 -5.30 -18.92 -1.73
C THR A 59 -4.72 -18.07 -0.61
N GLU A 60 -3.57 -18.45 -0.05
CA GLU A 60 -2.87 -17.72 1.01
C GLU A 60 -2.38 -16.37 0.48
N LEU A 61 -1.77 -16.35 -0.71
CA LEU A 61 -1.28 -15.13 -1.35
C LEU A 61 -2.41 -14.19 -1.77
N GLU A 62 -3.57 -14.72 -2.19
CA GLU A 62 -4.78 -13.92 -2.44
C GLU A 62 -5.34 -13.30 -1.15
N LYS A 63 -5.35 -14.06 -0.04
CA LYS A 63 -5.76 -13.53 1.27
C LYS A 63 -4.84 -12.44 1.75
N ASP A 64 -3.53 -12.65 1.66
CA ASP A 64 -2.54 -11.65 2.07
C ASP A 64 -2.66 -10.39 1.22
N LYS A 65 -2.85 -10.52 -0.10
CA LYS A 65 -3.12 -9.39 -0.99
C LYS A 65 -4.40 -8.64 -0.60
N LEU A 66 -5.46 -9.36 -0.26
CA LEU A 66 -6.74 -8.75 0.11
C LEU A 66 -6.62 -8.02 1.45
N GLN A 67 -6.02 -8.64 2.47
CA GLN A 67 -5.78 -8.01 3.77
C GLN A 67 -4.86 -6.80 3.65
N PHE A 68 -3.78 -6.92 2.87
CA PHE A 68 -2.88 -5.82 2.59
C PHE A 68 -3.64 -4.69 1.88
N SER A 69 -4.43 -5.01 0.85
CA SER A 69 -5.23 -4.02 0.13
C SER A 69 -6.21 -3.30 1.06
N GLU A 70 -6.93 -4.01 1.93
CA GLU A 70 -7.89 -3.41 2.86
C GLU A 70 -7.20 -2.48 3.86
N LEU A 71 -6.08 -2.92 4.44
CA LEU A 71 -5.31 -2.11 5.39
C LEU A 71 -4.73 -0.86 4.72
N HIS A 72 -4.21 -0.98 3.50
CA HIS A 72 -3.68 0.15 2.75
C HIS A 72 -4.77 1.14 2.35
N THR A 73 -5.94 0.66 1.91
CA THR A 73 -7.11 1.51 1.63
C THR A 73 -7.55 2.26 2.88
N GLN A 74 -7.72 1.54 4.00
CA GLN A 74 -8.14 2.17 5.26
C GLN A 74 -7.13 3.22 5.75
N ARG A 75 -5.83 2.92 5.61
CA ARG A 75 -4.78 3.89 5.95
C ARG A 75 -4.83 5.13 5.07
N ALA A 76 -5.09 4.97 3.77
CA ALA A 76 -5.19 6.09 2.85
C ALA A 76 -6.40 6.98 3.17
N GLU A 77 -7.56 6.37 3.43
CA GLU A 77 -8.79 7.09 3.85
C GLU A 77 -8.57 7.89 5.14
N ILE A 78 -7.99 7.25 6.16
CA ILE A 78 -7.69 7.88 7.44
C ILE A 78 -6.67 9.03 7.29
N THR A 79 -5.69 8.87 6.42
CA THR A 79 -4.68 9.90 6.14
C THR A 79 -5.31 11.11 5.46
N ALA A 80 -6.16 10.88 4.46
CA ALA A 80 -6.87 11.94 3.74
C ALA A 80 -7.81 12.71 4.68
N GLU A 81 -8.59 12.02 5.51
CA GLU A 81 -9.51 12.66 6.45
C GLU A 81 -8.76 13.44 7.55
N LEU A 82 -7.62 12.92 8.03
CA LEU A 82 -6.80 13.67 8.99
C LEU A 82 -6.29 14.98 8.38
N TYR A 83 -5.80 14.93 7.13
CA TYR A 83 -5.30 16.11 6.43
C TYR A 83 -6.40 17.13 6.14
N GLU A 84 -7.59 16.68 5.71
CA GLU A 84 -8.76 17.54 5.51
C GLU A 84 -9.09 18.34 6.78
N ARG A 85 -9.21 17.65 7.93
CA ARG A 85 -9.48 18.29 9.22
C ARG A 85 -8.39 19.26 9.66
N PHE A 86 -7.13 18.94 9.33
CA PHE A 86 -6.02 19.86 9.60
C PHE A 86 -6.15 21.14 8.76
N VAL A 87 -6.46 21.02 7.47
CA VAL A 87 -6.64 22.18 6.58
C VAL A 87 -7.78 23.06 7.08
N GLU A 88 -8.91 22.49 7.49
CA GLU A 88 -10.02 23.24 8.08
C GLU A 88 -9.57 24.01 9.33
N PHE A 89 -8.86 23.34 10.24
CA PHE A 89 -8.34 23.98 11.45
C PHE A 89 -7.31 25.08 11.15
N GLU A 90 -6.44 24.88 10.16
CA GLU A 90 -5.49 25.89 9.70
C GLU A 90 -6.20 27.12 9.13
N GLU A 91 -7.21 26.92 8.28
CA GLU A 91 -8.01 28.01 7.71
C GLU A 91 -8.72 28.82 8.80
N ASP A 92 -9.30 28.15 9.80
CA ASP A 92 -9.95 28.81 10.94
C ASP A 92 -8.96 29.58 11.80
N MET A 93 -7.76 29.03 12.04
CA MET A 93 -6.69 29.73 12.76
C MET A 93 -6.15 30.93 11.98
N ARG A 94 -6.05 30.83 10.65
CA ARG A 94 -5.71 31.97 9.78
C ARG A 94 -6.77 33.06 9.87
N SER A 95 -8.05 32.69 9.83
CA SER A 95 -9.17 33.63 9.97
C SER A 95 -9.20 34.31 11.34
N LEU A 96 -8.90 33.56 12.40
CA LEU A 96 -8.81 34.05 13.77
C LEU A 96 -7.66 35.06 13.94
N THR A 97 -6.50 34.74 13.37
CA THR A 97 -5.27 35.54 13.50
C THR A 97 -5.12 36.61 12.42
N ASP A 98 -6.05 36.74 11.46
CA ASP A 98 -5.97 37.74 10.40
C ASP A 98 -5.93 39.17 10.99
N LEU A 99 -4.95 39.97 10.55
CA LEU A 99 -4.77 41.35 10.98
C LEU A 99 -5.82 42.30 10.39
N MET A 100 -6.53 41.88 9.34
CA MET A 100 -7.55 42.68 8.67
C MET A 100 -8.94 42.05 8.84
N GLU A 101 -9.80 42.66 9.65
CA GLU A 101 -11.21 42.26 9.71
C GLU A 101 -11.96 42.75 8.47
N ARG A 102 -12.59 41.82 7.74
CA ARG A 102 -13.50 42.18 6.65
C ARG A 102 -14.89 42.45 7.21
N SER A 103 -15.62 43.40 6.62
CA SER A 103 -16.92 43.84 7.13
C SER A 103 -18.01 42.75 7.08
N ASP A 104 -17.78 41.65 6.36
CA ASP A 104 -18.66 40.50 6.20
C ASP A 104 -18.26 39.27 7.04
N GLU A 105 -17.20 39.38 7.84
CA GLU A 105 -16.71 38.27 8.65
C GLU A 105 -17.41 38.14 10.00
N PRO A 106 -17.42 36.92 10.59
CA PRO A 106 -17.89 36.71 11.95
C PRO A 106 -17.08 37.55 12.96
N PRO A 107 -17.70 37.95 14.09
CA PRO A 107 -16.97 38.59 15.18
C PRO A 107 -15.87 37.66 15.72
N LYS A 108 -14.83 38.25 16.30
CA LYS A 108 -13.66 37.51 16.82
C LYS A 108 -14.01 36.40 17.83
N ASP A 109 -14.98 36.64 18.71
CA ASP A 109 -15.42 35.63 19.69
C ASP A 109 -15.99 34.38 18.99
N GLU A 110 -16.70 34.57 17.88
CA GLU A 110 -17.24 33.47 17.07
C GLU A 110 -16.11 32.76 16.30
N LYS A 111 -15.17 33.50 15.71
CA LYS A 111 -13.96 32.91 15.10
C LYS A 111 -13.15 32.07 16.09
N LEU A 112 -13.08 32.51 17.35
CA LEU A 112 -12.37 31.80 18.41
C LEU A 112 -13.09 30.48 18.77
N GLU A 113 -14.41 30.47 18.80
CA GLU A 113 -15.21 29.25 18.99
C GLU A 113 -15.03 28.28 17.81
N ILE A 114 -15.08 28.81 16.57
CA ILE A 114 -14.89 28.02 15.33
C ILE A 114 -13.51 27.34 15.33
N ALA A 115 -12.43 28.11 15.55
CA ALA A 115 -11.07 27.56 15.58
C ALA A 115 -10.86 26.55 16.73
N ALA A 116 -11.51 26.77 17.88
CA ALA A 116 -11.49 25.79 18.97
C ALA A 116 -12.22 24.50 18.59
N GLU A 117 -13.36 24.60 17.90
CA GLU A 117 -14.12 23.44 17.45
C GLU A 117 -13.34 22.63 16.41
N SER A 118 -12.84 23.24 15.35
CA SER A 118 -12.07 22.55 14.31
C SER A 118 -10.77 21.95 14.86
N GLY A 119 -10.06 22.67 15.73
CA GLY A 119 -8.89 22.13 16.43
C GLY A 119 -9.22 20.90 17.29
N ASN A 120 -10.35 20.93 18.00
CA ASN A 120 -10.85 19.77 18.74
C ASN A 120 -11.22 18.60 17.81
N GLN A 121 -11.84 18.86 16.67
CA GLN A 121 -12.19 17.82 15.70
C GLN A 121 -10.93 17.16 15.13
N PHE A 122 -9.94 17.95 14.73
CA PHE A 122 -8.63 17.48 14.25
C PHE A 122 -7.95 16.57 15.28
N ILE A 123 -7.72 17.06 16.50
CA ILE A 123 -6.96 16.28 17.50
C ILE A 123 -7.74 15.05 17.99
N ASN A 124 -9.07 15.14 18.12
CA ASN A 124 -9.87 13.98 18.50
C ASN A 124 -9.85 12.89 17.41
N PHE A 125 -9.85 13.28 16.14
CA PHE A 125 -9.73 12.33 15.04
C PHE A 125 -8.34 11.67 15.04
N TYR A 126 -7.27 12.46 15.16
CA TYR A 126 -5.90 11.94 15.28
C TYR A 126 -5.77 10.93 16.43
N MET A 127 -6.21 11.29 17.63
CA MET A 127 -6.04 10.43 18.81
C MET A 127 -6.79 9.10 18.69
N LYS A 128 -7.95 9.06 18.02
CA LYS A 128 -8.70 7.83 17.76
C LYS A 128 -8.03 6.94 16.70
N ASN A 129 -7.29 7.54 15.78
CA ASN A 129 -6.69 6.87 14.63
C ASN A 129 -5.16 6.78 14.69
N LYS A 130 -4.53 7.18 15.81
CA LYS A 130 -3.07 7.24 15.98
C LYS A 130 -2.35 5.94 15.59
N ILE A 131 -2.98 4.79 15.81
CA ILE A 131 -2.44 3.46 15.49
C ILE A 131 -2.15 3.23 14.00
N TYR A 132 -2.80 3.99 13.10
CA TYR A 132 -2.61 3.84 11.65
C TYR A 132 -1.37 4.58 11.13
N PHE A 133 -0.75 5.45 11.95
CA PHE A 133 0.34 6.31 11.52
C PHE A 133 1.71 5.79 11.98
N PRO A 134 2.76 5.94 11.15
CA PRO A 134 4.14 5.75 11.58
C PRO A 134 4.51 6.74 12.69
N PRO A 135 5.54 6.42 13.53
CA PRO A 135 5.99 7.30 14.60
C PRO A 135 6.34 8.72 14.14
N GLN A 136 6.94 8.86 12.96
CA GLN A 136 7.39 10.16 12.46
C GLN A 136 6.23 11.08 12.07
N ILE A 137 5.13 10.51 11.55
CA ILE A 137 3.90 11.28 11.31
C ILE A 137 3.27 11.69 12.64
N CYS A 138 3.27 10.79 13.63
CA CYS A 138 2.76 11.11 14.96
C CYS A 138 3.50 12.29 15.59
N GLU A 139 4.84 12.31 15.46
CA GLU A 139 5.70 13.39 15.94
C GLU A 139 5.34 14.73 15.28
N THR A 140 5.32 14.79 13.94
CA THR A 140 4.96 16.03 13.22
C THR A 140 3.54 16.52 13.55
N VAL A 141 2.56 15.62 13.67
CA VAL A 141 1.17 16.00 14.04
C VAL A 141 1.09 16.54 15.47
N GLU A 142 1.85 15.97 16.39
CA GLU A 142 1.88 16.40 17.80
C GLU A 142 2.55 17.77 17.95
N GLU A 143 3.67 17.99 17.26
CA GLU A 143 4.35 19.28 17.18
C GLU A 143 3.44 20.34 16.57
N LEU A 144 2.81 20.06 15.44
CA LEU A 144 1.86 20.95 14.77
C LEU A 144 0.68 21.33 15.69
N ASN A 145 0.14 20.37 16.43
CA ASN A 145 -0.93 20.64 17.39
C ASN A 145 -0.44 21.45 18.60
N GLU A 146 0.78 21.23 19.08
CA GLU A 146 1.38 22.02 20.15
C GLU A 146 1.55 23.49 19.73
N GLU A 147 2.11 23.72 18.54
CA GLU A 147 2.27 25.05 17.95
C GLU A 147 0.93 25.78 17.78
N MET A 148 -0.05 25.13 17.15
CA MET A 148 -1.37 25.71 16.92
C MET A 148 -2.11 26.02 18.24
N ARG A 149 -1.95 25.15 19.25
CA ARG A 149 -2.54 25.38 20.57
C ARG A 149 -1.85 26.54 21.30
N ASP A 150 -0.53 26.66 21.20
CA ASP A 150 0.22 27.76 21.79
C ASP A 150 -0.22 29.10 21.19
N ILE A 151 -0.33 29.17 19.86
CA ILE A 151 -0.87 30.34 19.13
C ILE A 151 -2.29 30.65 19.61
N PHE A 152 -3.18 29.65 19.67
CA PHE A 152 -4.57 29.83 20.10
C PHE A 152 -4.66 30.38 21.53
N VAL A 153 -3.87 29.83 22.46
CA VAL A 153 -3.86 30.28 23.87
C VAL A 153 -3.31 31.70 23.98
N THR A 154 -2.21 31.99 23.29
CA THR A 154 -1.58 33.31 23.23
C THR A 154 -2.59 34.33 22.73
N PHE A 155 -3.21 34.07 21.57
CA PHE A 155 -4.20 34.94 20.98
C PHE A 155 -5.40 35.19 21.90
N ARG A 156 -5.93 34.14 22.53
CA ARG A 156 -7.05 34.24 23.49
C ARG A 156 -6.70 35.12 24.69
N ILE A 157 -5.50 34.98 25.24
CA ILE A 157 -5.06 35.77 26.39
C ILE A 157 -5.02 37.26 26.02
N TYR A 158 -4.36 37.61 24.92
CA TYR A 158 -4.22 39.01 24.50
C TYR A 158 -5.54 39.61 23.99
N MET A 159 -6.46 38.82 23.42
CA MET A 159 -7.79 39.32 23.06
C MET A 159 -8.66 39.66 24.29
N THR A 160 -8.52 38.92 25.39
CA THR A 160 -9.39 39.09 26.58
C THR A 160 -8.96 40.27 27.45
N TYR A 161 -7.71 40.73 27.31
CA TYR A 161 -7.26 41.96 27.96
C TYR A 161 -7.82 43.16 27.19
N ASP A 162 -8.91 43.73 27.73
CA ASP A 162 -9.52 45.02 27.34
C ASP A 162 -8.59 46.22 27.66
N GLY A 163 -7.30 46.07 27.35
CA GLY A 163 -6.36 47.18 27.26
C GLY A 163 -6.86 48.11 26.17
N SER A 164 -6.85 49.42 26.44
CA SER A 164 -7.38 50.43 25.51
C SER A 164 -7.03 50.11 24.05
N PRO A 165 -7.99 50.18 23.11
CA PRO A 165 -7.73 49.90 21.70
C PRO A 165 -6.44 50.58 21.23
N GLY A 166 -5.43 49.76 20.88
CA GLY A 166 -4.13 50.25 20.40
C GLY A 166 -2.96 50.23 21.39
N ASP A 167 -2.94 49.36 22.40
CA ASP A 167 -1.68 49.02 23.09
C ASP A 167 -0.72 48.38 22.06
N PRO A 168 0.48 48.95 21.82
CA PRO A 168 1.44 48.38 20.88
C PRO A 168 1.81 46.92 21.18
N HIS A 169 1.77 46.50 22.45
CA HIS A 169 2.16 45.15 22.83
C HIS A 169 1.19 44.07 22.33
N ASP A 170 -0.11 44.36 22.30
CA ASP A 170 -1.12 43.41 21.84
C ASP A 170 -1.09 43.26 20.31
N LEU A 171 -0.73 44.32 19.58
CA LEU A 171 -0.54 44.28 18.13
C LEU A 171 0.71 43.49 17.73
N ASP A 172 1.81 43.63 18.46
CA ASP A 172 3.04 42.86 18.22
C ASP A 172 2.79 41.35 18.39
N GLN A 173 2.08 40.97 19.46
CA GLN A 173 1.72 39.57 19.75
C GLN A 173 0.74 38.98 18.75
N TRP A 174 -0.21 39.78 18.28
CA TRP A 174 -1.11 39.38 17.20
C TRP A 174 -0.34 39.18 15.89
N HIS A 175 0.55 40.12 15.53
CA HIS A 175 1.38 39.99 14.34
C HIS A 175 2.28 38.76 14.40
N GLU A 176 2.87 38.46 15.56
CA GLU A 176 3.64 37.24 15.80
C GLU A 176 2.78 35.99 15.60
N SER A 177 1.60 35.94 16.21
CA SER A 177 0.65 34.81 16.06
C SER A 177 0.25 34.59 14.59
N TRP A 178 -0.05 35.66 13.86
CA TRP A 178 -0.35 35.61 12.43
C TRP A 178 0.82 35.07 11.61
N LYS A 179 2.04 35.50 11.92
CA LYS A 179 3.26 35.09 11.22
C LYS A 179 3.58 33.62 11.45
N ARG A 180 3.42 33.11 12.68
CA ARG A 180 3.59 31.69 13.00
C ARG A 180 2.63 30.79 12.22
N VAL A 181 1.39 31.23 12.02
CA VAL A 181 0.38 30.47 11.24
C VAL A 181 0.63 30.55 9.73
N THR A 182 1.11 31.69 9.21
CA THR A 182 1.12 31.96 7.77
C THR A 182 2.47 31.87 7.09
N GLU A 183 3.57 32.11 7.81
CA GLU A 183 4.92 32.27 7.25
C GLU A 183 5.98 31.37 7.89
N ASP A 184 5.89 31.09 9.19
CA ASP A 184 6.97 30.45 9.95
C ASP A 184 6.68 28.95 10.27
N GLU A 185 6.37 28.60 11.52
CA GLU A 185 6.41 27.23 12.03
C GLU A 185 5.30 26.34 11.44
N VAL A 186 4.07 26.84 11.33
CA VAL A 186 2.93 26.04 10.85
C VAL A 186 3.11 25.63 9.38
N PRO A 187 3.50 26.53 8.45
CA PRO A 187 3.82 26.12 7.07
C PRO A 187 4.96 25.12 6.96
N GLU A 188 6.01 25.24 7.77
CA GLU A 188 7.15 24.30 7.77
C GLU A 188 6.70 22.89 8.19
N LEU A 189 6.01 22.79 9.34
CA LEU A 189 5.47 21.53 9.85
C LEU A 189 4.41 20.94 8.91
N LYS A 190 3.58 21.77 8.28
CA LYS A 190 2.63 21.34 7.25
C LYS A 190 3.34 20.72 6.05
N SER A 191 4.38 21.37 5.54
CA SER A 191 5.14 20.85 4.40
C SER A 191 5.75 19.50 4.72
N GLU A 192 6.35 19.37 5.91
CA GLU A 192 6.91 18.09 6.37
C GLU A 192 5.83 17.01 6.49
N LEU A 193 4.67 17.35 7.06
CA LEU A 193 3.55 16.42 7.20
C LEU A 193 3.04 15.94 5.83
N GLU A 194 2.91 16.85 4.87
CA GLU A 194 2.48 16.53 3.50
C GLU A 194 3.45 15.59 2.80
N ASP A 195 4.76 15.82 2.93
CA ASP A 195 5.78 14.94 2.35
C ASP A 195 5.69 13.53 2.96
N ARG A 196 5.55 13.44 4.28
CA ARG A 196 5.35 12.15 4.97
C ARG A 196 4.05 11.46 4.54
N PHE A 197 2.98 12.20 4.29
CA PHE A 197 1.73 11.63 3.74
C PHE A 197 1.90 11.16 2.30
N ARG A 198 2.61 11.90 1.45
CA ARG A 198 2.92 11.48 0.07
C ARG A 198 3.74 10.19 0.08
N ASP A 199 4.72 10.06 0.97
CA ASP A 199 5.49 8.84 1.18
C ASP A 199 4.60 7.68 1.63
N LEU A 200 3.73 7.94 2.62
CA LEU A 200 2.81 6.94 3.16
C LEU A 200 1.86 6.38 2.10
N LEU A 201 1.42 7.25 1.18
CA LEU A 201 0.51 6.95 0.08
C LEU A 201 1.25 6.42 -1.17
N GLY A 202 2.59 6.40 -1.17
CA GLY A 202 3.40 5.89 -2.28
C GLY A 202 3.53 6.83 -3.48
N VAL A 203 3.23 8.12 -3.33
CA VAL A 203 3.29 9.13 -4.41
C VAL A 203 4.75 9.39 -4.84
N GLU A 204 5.72 9.24 -3.94
CA GLU A 204 7.14 9.45 -4.25
C GLU A 204 7.81 8.25 -4.94
N PHE A 205 7.35 7.01 -4.65
CA PHE A 205 7.88 5.79 -5.28
C PHE A 205 7.68 5.73 -6.80
N GLU A 206 6.68 6.42 -7.34
CA GLU A 206 6.46 6.50 -8.79
C GLU A 206 7.46 7.42 -9.50
N ARG A 207 8.00 8.43 -8.80
CA ARG A 207 8.92 9.41 -9.37
C ARG A 207 10.28 8.76 -9.70
N ASP A 208 10.78 7.89 -8.83
CA ASP A 208 12.05 7.16 -9.05
C ASP A 208 11.89 6.02 -10.07
N ASN A 209 10.75 5.35 -10.10
CA ASN A 209 10.51 4.24 -11.03
C ASN A 209 10.35 4.73 -12.48
N ASP A 210 9.73 5.90 -12.69
CA ASP A 210 9.63 6.54 -14.01
C ASP A 210 10.99 7.10 -14.49
N THR A 211 11.86 7.47 -13.56
CA THR A 211 13.23 7.91 -13.86
C THR A 211 14.12 6.73 -14.26
N LEU A 212 14.02 5.60 -13.55
CA LEU A 212 14.73 4.36 -13.91
C LEU A 212 14.27 3.81 -15.27
N ARG A 213 12.97 3.87 -15.55
CA ARG A 213 12.40 3.42 -16.83
C ARG A 213 12.86 4.27 -18.01
N LYS A 214 13.01 5.60 -17.82
CA LYS A 214 13.58 6.50 -18.84
C LYS A 214 15.05 6.20 -19.12
N VAL A 215 15.84 5.91 -18.08
CA VAL A 215 17.26 5.57 -18.23
C VAL A 215 17.46 4.26 -19.00
N GLU A 216 16.61 3.24 -18.77
CA GLU A 216 16.67 1.98 -19.54
C GLU A 216 16.26 2.18 -21.00
N THR A 217 15.27 3.04 -21.28
CA THR A 217 14.79 3.28 -22.64
C THR A 217 15.79 4.08 -23.49
N GLU A 218 16.57 4.98 -22.88
CA GLU A 218 17.62 5.75 -23.57
C GLU A 218 18.86 4.89 -23.87
N GLN A 219 19.24 3.96 -22.98
CA GLN A 219 20.37 3.04 -23.19
C GLN A 219 20.12 1.99 -24.29
N GLU A 220 18.87 1.55 -24.50
CA GLU A 220 18.52 0.68 -25.62
C GLU A 220 18.56 1.41 -26.98
N SER A 221 18.28 2.73 -27.02
CA SER A 221 18.31 3.49 -28.28
C SER A 221 19.73 3.82 -28.78
N GLU A 222 20.69 3.99 -27.86
CA GLU A 222 22.10 4.26 -28.21
C GLU A 222 22.85 2.99 -28.65
N THR A 223 22.41 1.81 -28.22
CA THR A 223 23.06 0.54 -28.59
C THR A 223 22.66 0.03 -29.98
N ASP A 224 21.54 0.49 -30.52
CA ASP A 224 21.10 0.18 -31.89
C ASP A 224 21.65 1.16 -32.95
N THR A 225 22.02 2.39 -32.57
CA THR A 225 22.66 3.35 -33.50
C THR A 225 24.16 3.14 -33.68
N ALA A 226 24.79 2.31 -32.84
CA ALA A 226 26.21 1.95 -32.95
C ALA A 226 26.47 0.71 -33.84
N LYS A 227 25.43 0.13 -34.47
CA LYS A 227 25.52 -1.08 -35.31
C LYS A 227 25.24 -0.86 -36.80
N GLU A 228 25.00 0.38 -37.25
CA GLU A 228 24.97 0.77 -38.68
C GLU A 228 26.26 1.51 -39.09
#